data_AF-A0A966BQH6-F1
#
_entry.id   AF-A0A966BQH6-F1
#
_cell.length_a   1.000
_cell.length_b   1.000
_cell.length_c   1.000
_cell.angle_alpha   90.00
_cell.angle_beta   90.00
_cell.angle_gamma   90.00
#
_symmetry.space_group_name_H-M   'P 1'
#
loop_
_entity.id
_entity.type
_entity.pdbx_description
1 polymer ?
#
loop_
_entity_poly.entity_id
_entity_poly.type
_entity_poly.pdbx_seq_one_letter_code
_entity_poly.pdbx_strand_id
1 'polypeptide(L)'
;MLIQAELVGTPEQPVHPALLPALAELHQAGLPLLLIAARPDRWAPTRNRVDRAFMQQATIEAELRRAGGALDAMMYLDLGLFSRRKQHELDLADIANRYGCQLEELRLLARPGKLLDALSPLVGQATTVDEGHDVARAIRALFDAS
;
A
#
# COMPACT_ATOMS: atom_id res chain seq x y z
N MET A 1 7.28 -3.92 -2.91
CA MET A 1 6.00 -3.77 -3.62
C MET A 1 5.11 -2.79 -2.87
N LEU A 2 4.34 -1.95 -3.58
CA LEU A 2 3.42 -0.96 -3.01
C LEU A 2 1.97 -1.43 -3.20
N ILE A 3 1.20 -1.55 -2.12
CA ILE A 3 -0.23 -1.92 -2.17
C ILE A 3 -1.07 -0.84 -1.48
N GLN A 4 -2.14 -0.37 -2.13
CA GLN A 4 -3.10 0.51 -1.47
C GLN A 4 -3.72 -0.19 -0.25
N ALA A 5 -3.63 0.44 0.92
CA ALA A 5 -4.06 -0.15 2.19
C ALA A 5 -5.53 -0.63 2.18
N GLU A 6 -6.41 0.11 1.50
CA GLU A 6 -7.84 -0.22 1.37
C GLU A 6 -8.10 -1.50 0.54
N LEU A 7 -7.13 -1.99 -0.24
CA LEU A 7 -7.22 -3.30 -0.88
C LEU A 7 -6.99 -4.44 0.11
N VAL A 8 -6.26 -4.18 1.20
CA VAL A 8 -5.97 -5.16 2.24
C VAL A 8 -7.09 -5.14 3.29
N GLY A 9 -7.52 -3.97 3.72
CA GLY A 9 -8.66 -3.78 4.62
C GLY A 9 -8.89 -2.33 5.00
N THR A 10 -10.09 -2.01 5.46
CA THR A 10 -10.50 -0.72 6.03
C THR A 10 -10.89 -0.88 7.49
N PRO A 11 -11.09 0.22 8.26
CA PRO A 11 -11.62 0.12 9.62
C PRO A 11 -12.99 -0.56 9.69
N GLU A 12 -13.81 -0.44 8.64
CA GLU A 12 -15.15 -1.02 8.54
C GLU A 12 -15.13 -2.44 7.96
N GLN A 13 -14.11 -2.77 7.16
CA GLN A 13 -13.95 -4.07 6.51
C GLN A 13 -12.57 -4.63 6.85
N PRO A 14 -12.45 -5.52 7.85
CA PRO A 14 -11.17 -6.04 8.29
C PRO A 14 -10.48 -6.83 7.18
N VAL A 15 -9.21 -7.15 7.41
CA VAL A 15 -8.38 -7.88 6.43
C VAL A 15 -9.07 -9.14 5.97
N HIS A 16 -9.27 -9.27 4.66
CA HIS A 16 -9.95 -10.43 4.11
C HIS A 16 -9.04 -11.67 4.24
N PRO A 17 -9.45 -12.76 4.93
CA PRO A 17 -8.56 -13.88 5.23
C PRO A 17 -7.94 -14.54 4.00
N ALA A 18 -8.65 -14.55 2.87
CA ALA A 18 -8.14 -15.09 1.61
C ALA A 18 -6.92 -14.33 1.03
N LEU A 19 -6.67 -13.09 1.48
CA LEU A 19 -5.51 -12.29 1.05
C LEU A 19 -4.25 -12.61 1.85
N LEU A 20 -4.40 -13.07 3.09
CA LEU A 20 -3.29 -13.30 4.01
C LEU A 20 -2.23 -14.26 3.45
N PRO A 21 -2.57 -15.39 2.79
CA PRO A 21 -1.57 -16.26 2.18
C PRO A 21 -0.73 -15.56 1.11
N ALA A 22 -1.37 -14.81 0.22
CA ALA A 22 -0.66 -14.08 -0.84
C ALA A 22 0.26 -13.00 -0.28
N LEU A 23 -0.16 -12.33 0.81
CA LEU A 23 0.68 -11.32 1.49
C LEU A 23 1.84 -11.97 2.27
N ALA A 24 1.63 -13.14 2.86
CA ALA A 24 2.68 -13.90 3.53
C ALA A 24 3.71 -14.47 2.56
N GLU A 25 3.27 -14.94 1.38
CA GLU A 25 4.16 -15.42 0.30
C GLU A 25 5.19 -14.36 -0.11
N LEU A 26 4.79 -13.08 -0.20
CA LEU A 26 5.72 -11.98 -0.49
C LEU A 26 6.84 -11.88 0.55
N HIS A 27 6.47 -11.96 1.82
CA HIS A 27 7.43 -11.88 2.91
C HIS A 27 8.39 -13.07 2.90
N GLN A 28 7.88 -14.28 2.67
CA GLN A 28 8.68 -15.50 2.58
C GLN A 28 9.66 -15.46 1.40
N ALA A 29 9.29 -14.78 0.31
CA ALA A 29 10.16 -14.54 -0.84
C ALA A 29 11.16 -13.39 -0.62
N GLY A 30 11.21 -12.79 0.58
CA GLY A 30 12.12 -11.68 0.89
C GLY A 30 11.73 -10.35 0.26
N LEU A 31 10.49 -10.23 -0.27
CA LEU A 31 10.02 -8.99 -0.86
C LEU A 31 9.38 -8.08 0.20
N PRO A 32 9.80 -6.81 0.30
CA PRO A 32 9.20 -5.89 1.26
C PRO A 32 7.78 -5.54 0.83
N LEU A 33 6.84 -5.76 1.75
CA LEU A 33 5.45 -5.33 1.62
C LEU A 33 5.30 -3.92 2.21
N LEU A 34 4.96 -2.96 1.35
CA LEU A 34 4.63 -1.60 1.76
C LEU A 34 3.16 -1.31 1.48
N LEU A 35 2.49 -0.71 2.47
CA LEU A 35 1.15 -0.18 2.30
C LEU A 35 1.19 1.32 2.05
N ILE A 36 0.33 1.78 1.15
CA ILE A 36 0.16 3.20 0.86
C ILE A 36 -1.30 3.60 1.06
N ALA A 37 -1.52 4.76 1.68
CA ALA A 37 -2.85 5.28 1.93
C ALA A 37 -2.88 6.79 1.67
N ALA A 38 -4.06 7.29 1.32
CA ALA A 38 -4.30 8.72 1.34
C ALA A 38 -4.16 9.22 2.79
N ARG A 39 -3.40 10.29 2.99
CA ARG A 39 -3.42 11.05 4.23
C ARG A 39 -4.81 11.65 4.39
N PRO A 40 -5.47 11.47 5.54
CA PRO A 40 -6.77 12.10 5.77
C PRO A 40 -6.67 13.63 5.63
N ASP A 41 -7.58 14.26 4.86
CA ASP A 41 -7.62 15.71 4.52
C ASP A 41 -7.50 16.68 5.71
N ARG A 42 -7.68 16.19 6.94
CA ARG A 42 -7.45 16.94 8.17
C ARG A 42 -6.74 16.07 9.19
N TRP A 43 -5.41 16.15 9.23
CA TRP A 43 -4.67 16.00 10.49
C TRP A 43 -4.88 17.24 11.40
N ALA A 44 -6.10 17.78 11.43
CA ALA A 44 -6.53 18.52 12.61
C ALA A 44 -6.59 17.47 13.73
N PRO A 45 -5.94 17.71 14.89
CA PRO A 45 -5.84 16.74 15.98
C PRO A 45 -7.19 16.59 16.68
N THR A 46 -8.19 16.07 15.97
CA THR A 46 -9.31 15.37 16.59
C THR A 46 -8.80 13.96 16.83
N ARG A 47 -8.31 13.73 18.05
CA ARG A 47 -7.74 12.49 18.60
C ARG A 47 -8.27 11.22 17.91
N ASN A 48 -9.58 11.13 17.77
CA ASN A 48 -10.32 10.00 17.20
C ASN A 48 -9.93 9.57 15.77
N ARG A 49 -9.50 10.47 14.86
CA ARG A 49 -9.20 10.07 13.46
C ARG A 49 -7.80 9.52 13.29
N VAL A 50 -6.84 10.09 14.01
CA VAL A 50 -5.45 9.63 14.02
C VAL A 50 -5.34 8.27 14.70
N ASP A 51 -6.04 8.11 15.82
CA ASP A 51 -6.11 6.84 16.54
C ASP A 51 -6.68 5.73 15.66
N ARG A 52 -7.70 6.02 14.82
CA ARG A 52 -8.27 5.03 13.90
C ARG A 52 -7.28 4.55 12.83
N ALA A 53 -6.51 5.46 12.23
CA ALA A 53 -5.51 5.08 11.23
C ALA A 53 -4.38 4.22 11.85
N PHE A 54 -3.90 4.60 13.04
CA PHE A 54 -2.90 3.80 13.76
C PHE A 54 -3.46 2.45 14.23
N MET A 55 -4.70 2.40 14.72
CA MET A 55 -5.35 1.14 15.09
C MET A 55 -5.54 0.23 13.87
N GLN A 56 -5.90 0.80 12.71
CA GLN A 56 -6.01 0.05 11.46
C GLN A 56 -4.65 -0.55 11.06
N GLN A 57 -3.58 0.26 11.09
CA GLN A 57 -2.23 -0.21 10.81
C GLN A 57 -1.84 -1.36 11.75
N ALA A 58 -2.03 -1.19 13.07
CA ALA A 58 -1.70 -2.21 14.06
C ALA A 58 -2.53 -3.49 13.87
N THR A 59 -3.80 -3.37 13.46
CA THR A 59 -4.67 -4.50 13.16
C THR A 59 -4.15 -5.27 11.95
N ILE A 60 -3.84 -4.57 10.85
CA ILE A 60 -3.29 -5.19 9.62
C ILE A 60 -1.97 -5.88 9.94
N GLU A 61 -1.07 -5.23 10.67
CA GLU A 61 0.22 -5.80 11.06
C GLU A 61 0.05 -7.06 11.91
N ALA A 62 -0.89 -7.06 12.86
CA ALA A 62 -1.18 -8.22 13.70
C ALA A 62 -1.72 -9.42 12.88
N GLU A 63 -2.64 -9.17 11.94
CA GLU A 63 -3.19 -10.22 11.07
C GLU A 63 -2.12 -10.79 10.12
N LEU A 64 -1.29 -9.91 9.53
CA LEU A 64 -0.18 -10.34 8.69
C LEU A 64 0.82 -11.20 9.46
N ARG A 65 1.19 -10.78 10.69
CA ARG A 65 2.10 -11.53 11.55
C ARG A 65 1.54 -12.91 11.90
N ARG A 66 0.23 -13.01 12.20
CA ARG A 66 -0.44 -14.30 12.46
C ARG A 66 -0.40 -15.23 11.26
N ALA A 67 -0.46 -14.68 10.05
CA ALA A 67 -0.36 -15.43 8.82
C ALA A 67 1.08 -15.79 8.39
N GLY A 68 2.09 -15.39 9.17
CA GLY A 68 3.50 -15.61 8.85
C GLY A 68 4.08 -14.61 7.83
N GLY A 69 3.40 -13.48 7.61
CA GLY A 69 3.90 -12.34 6.84
C GLY A 69 4.40 -11.20 7.73
N ALA A 70 4.88 -10.13 7.10
CA ALA A 70 5.27 -8.90 7.79
C ALA A 70 4.93 -7.67 6.94
N LEU A 71 4.55 -6.59 7.61
CA LEU A 71 4.43 -5.26 7.03
C LEU A 71 5.73 -4.50 7.28
N ASP A 72 6.45 -4.07 6.23
CA ASP A 72 7.69 -3.32 6.41
C ASP A 72 7.40 -1.84 6.74
N ALA A 73 6.48 -1.24 5.99
CA ALA A 73 6.14 0.16 6.15
C ALA A 73 4.71 0.47 5.70
N MET A 74 4.13 1.50 6.30
CA MET A 74 2.89 2.15 5.85
C MET A 74 3.16 3.63 5.59
N MET A 75 2.87 4.10 4.37
CA MET A 75 3.07 5.48 3.94
C MET A 75 1.73 6.20 3.73
N TYR A 76 1.66 7.43 4.23
CA TYR A 76 0.48 8.30 4.07
C TYR A 76 0.79 9.50 3.18
N LEU A 77 0.18 9.52 1.99
CA LEU A 77 0.42 10.51 0.94
C LEU A 77 -0.62 11.62 0.98
N ASP A 78 -0.17 12.87 0.89
CA ASP A 78 -1.09 14.01 0.74
C ASP A 78 -1.62 14.04 -0.70
N LEU A 79 -2.91 13.72 -0.90
CA LEU A 79 -3.57 13.74 -2.22
C LEU A 79 -4.45 14.99 -2.42
N GLY A 80 -4.21 16.05 -1.64
CA GLY A 80 -4.94 17.31 -1.76
C GLY A 80 -4.72 18.01 -3.12
N LEU A 81 -5.56 18.99 -3.42
CA LEU A 81 -5.49 19.80 -4.66
C LEU A 81 -4.13 20.51 -4.87
N PHE A 82 -3.38 20.71 -3.80
CA PHE A 82 -2.06 21.34 -3.82
C PHE A 82 -0.91 20.34 -3.73
N SER A 83 -1.21 19.03 -3.65
CA SER A 83 -0.18 18.00 -3.72
C SER A 83 0.51 18.09 -5.08
N ARG A 84 1.84 18.23 -5.05
CA ARG A 84 2.63 18.40 -6.26
C ARG A 84 3.18 17.04 -6.65
N ARG A 85 3.13 16.70 -7.94
CA ARG A 85 3.80 15.51 -8.51
C ARG A 85 5.23 15.36 -7.99
N LYS A 86 5.99 16.47 -7.90
CA LYS A 86 7.35 16.50 -7.37
C LYS A 86 7.46 16.00 -5.93
N GLN A 87 6.46 16.24 -5.09
CA GLN A 87 6.46 15.72 -3.71
C GLN A 87 6.26 14.20 -3.70
N HIS A 88 5.30 13.70 -4.49
CA HIS A 88 5.08 12.25 -4.62
C HIS A 88 6.31 11.53 -5.18
N GLU A 89 7.00 12.15 -6.12
CA GLU A 89 8.27 11.66 -6.67
C GLU A 89 9.37 11.59 -5.60
N LEU A 90 9.50 12.62 -4.75
CA LEU A 90 10.43 12.61 -3.62
C LEU A 90 10.08 11.54 -2.58
N ASP A 91 8.80 11.43 -2.22
CA ASP A 91 8.32 10.44 -1.25
C ASP A 91 8.59 9.01 -1.74
N LEU A 92 8.37 8.74 -3.05
CA LEU A 92 8.71 7.45 -3.65
C LEU A 92 10.21 7.24 -3.82
N ALA A 93 10.98 8.29 -4.12
CA ALA A 93 12.44 8.19 -4.24
C ALA A 93 13.08 7.84 -2.89
N ASP A 94 12.58 8.39 -1.78
CA ASP A 94 13.00 8.03 -0.44
C ASP A 94 12.72 6.55 -0.12
N ILE A 95 11.57 6.04 -0.56
CA ILE A 95 11.27 4.60 -0.49
C ILE A 95 12.27 3.81 -1.33
N ALA A 96 12.40 4.14 -2.61
CA ALA A 96 13.27 3.41 -3.54
C ALA A 96 14.71 3.33 -2.99
N ASN A 97 15.24 4.45 -2.51
CA ASN A 97 16.53 4.54 -1.84
C ASN A 97 16.62 3.64 -0.60
N ARG A 98 15.59 3.60 0.26
CA ARG A 98 15.57 2.75 1.46
C ARG A 98 15.66 1.26 1.12
N TYR A 99 15.08 0.83 0.01
CA TYR A 99 15.12 -0.58 -0.42
C TYR A 99 16.17 -0.85 -1.51
N GLY A 100 17.02 0.12 -1.83
CA GLY A 100 18.10 -0.04 -2.79
C GLY A 100 17.64 -0.30 -4.22
N CYS A 101 16.49 0.23 -4.62
CA CYS A 101 15.95 0.10 -5.97
C CYS A 101 15.65 1.46 -6.60
N GLN A 102 15.34 1.45 -7.90
CA GLN A 102 14.90 2.62 -8.65
C GLN A 102 13.36 2.72 -8.68
N LEU A 103 12.84 3.89 -9.04
CA LEU A 103 11.40 4.13 -9.14
C LEU A 103 10.72 3.20 -10.16
N GLU A 104 11.42 2.92 -11.26
CA GLU A 104 11.00 2.01 -12.33
C GLU A 104 10.95 0.54 -11.90
N GLU A 105 11.53 0.21 -10.76
CA GLU A 105 11.46 -1.15 -10.18
C GLU A 105 10.29 -1.27 -9.18
N LEU A 106 9.67 -0.16 -8.80
CA LEU A 106 8.50 -0.16 -7.93
C LEU A 106 7.28 -0.68 -8.71
N ARG A 107 6.54 -1.55 -8.03
CA ARG A 107 5.28 -2.11 -8.52
C ARG A 107 4.15 -1.67 -7.60
N LEU A 108 3.11 -1.11 -8.19
CA LEU A 108 1.95 -0.53 -7.52
C LEU A 108 0.71 -1.38 -7.77
N LEU A 109 -0.01 -1.72 -6.71
CA LEU A 109 -1.35 -2.30 -6.76
C LEU A 109 -2.35 -1.33 -6.10
N ALA A 110 -3.31 -0.81 -6.85
CA ALA A 110 -4.24 0.21 -6.35
C ALA A 110 -5.63 0.12 -7.01
N ARG A 111 -6.64 0.71 -6.37
CA ARG A 111 -7.96 0.93 -6.99
C ARG A 111 -7.92 2.13 -7.94
N PRO A 112 -8.83 2.23 -8.92
CA PRO A 112 -9.03 3.46 -9.67
C PRO A 112 -9.23 4.67 -8.75
N GLY A 113 -8.57 5.78 -9.05
CA GLY A 113 -8.75 7.05 -8.34
C GLY A 113 -7.45 7.80 -8.07
N LYS A 114 -7.55 8.86 -7.25
CA LYS A 114 -6.48 9.86 -7.05
C LYS A 114 -5.12 9.28 -6.69
N LEU A 115 -5.08 8.21 -5.90
CA LEU A 115 -3.82 7.58 -5.47
C LEU A 115 -3.14 6.90 -6.66
N LEU A 116 -3.88 6.12 -7.44
CA LEU A 116 -3.37 5.51 -8.66
C LEU A 116 -2.95 6.59 -9.67
N ASP A 117 -3.77 7.63 -9.87
CA ASP A 117 -3.47 8.73 -10.79
C ASP A 117 -2.19 9.48 -10.41
N ALA A 118 -1.94 9.65 -9.11
CA ALA A 118 -0.76 10.35 -8.61
C ALA A 118 0.52 9.53 -8.76
N LEU A 119 0.47 8.21 -8.54
CA LEU A 119 1.65 7.36 -8.41
C LEU A 119 1.96 6.53 -9.66
N SER A 120 0.95 6.14 -10.43
CA SER A 120 1.15 5.34 -11.65
C SER A 120 2.15 5.95 -12.65
N PRO A 121 2.27 7.29 -12.83
CA PRO A 121 3.26 7.85 -13.76
C PRO A 121 4.70 7.87 -13.22
N LEU A 122 4.90 7.44 -11.97
CA LEU A 122 6.19 7.52 -11.26
C LEU A 122 6.81 6.14 -11.01
N VAL A 123 6.03 5.07 -11.13
CA VAL A 123 6.47 3.69 -10.88
C VAL A 123 6.60 2.94 -12.20
N GLY A 124 7.40 1.87 -12.23
CA GLY A 124 7.57 1.10 -13.47
C GLY A 124 6.36 0.25 -13.86
N GLN A 125 5.61 -0.23 -12.87
CA GLN A 125 4.39 -1.00 -13.12
C GLN A 125 3.28 -0.59 -12.15
N ALA A 126 2.10 -0.30 -12.70
CA ALA A 126 0.89 -0.07 -11.93
C ALA A 126 -0.21 -1.03 -12.40
N THR A 127 -0.79 -1.75 -11.44
CA THR A 127 -1.89 -2.68 -11.65
C THR A 127 -3.12 -2.16 -10.92
N THR A 128 -4.20 -1.99 -11.68
CA THR A 128 -5.49 -1.57 -11.16
C THR A 128 -6.28 -2.79 -10.69
N VAL A 129 -6.93 -2.66 -9.53
CA VAL A 129 -7.85 -3.68 -9.01
C VAL A 129 -9.23 -3.06 -8.82
N ASP A 130 -10.19 -3.51 -9.62
CA ASP A 130 -11.57 -3.04 -9.57
C ASP A 130 -12.41 -3.82 -8.54
N GLU A 131 -13.64 -3.36 -8.29
CA GLU A 131 -14.59 -4.07 -7.43
C GLU A 131 -14.89 -5.47 -8.00
N GLY A 132 -14.65 -6.51 -7.19
CA GLY A 132 -14.84 -7.90 -7.59
C GLY A 132 -13.60 -8.60 -8.18
N HIS A 133 -12.49 -7.89 -8.38
CA HIS A 133 -11.22 -8.53 -8.71
C HIS A 133 -10.60 -9.23 -7.49
N ASP A 134 -10.02 -10.41 -7.73
CA ASP A 134 -9.27 -11.17 -6.73
C ASP A 134 -7.92 -10.51 -6.47
N VAL A 135 -7.85 -9.71 -5.40
CA VAL A 135 -6.62 -9.01 -4.96
C VAL A 135 -5.49 -10.01 -4.72
N ALA A 136 -5.76 -11.21 -4.19
CA ALA A 136 -4.72 -12.22 -3.95
C ALA A 136 -4.11 -12.71 -5.27
N ARG A 137 -4.95 -12.90 -6.29
CA ARG A 137 -4.46 -13.22 -7.64
C ARG A 137 -3.61 -12.11 -8.23
N ALA A 138 -4.01 -10.85 -8.06
CA ALA A 138 -3.24 -9.72 -8.58
C ALA A 138 -1.87 -9.59 -7.89
N ILE A 139 -1.82 -9.83 -6.57
CA ILE A 139 -0.56 -9.91 -5.81
C ILE A 139 0.36 -11.00 -6.37
N ARG A 140 -0.19 -12.21 -6.60
CA ARG A 140 0.60 -13.33 -7.15
C ARG A 140 1.07 -13.07 -8.58
N ALA A 141 0.25 -12.45 -9.42
CA ALA A 141 0.67 -12.09 -10.78
C ALA A 141 1.82 -11.07 -10.79
N LEU A 142 1.80 -10.10 -9.87
CA LEU A 142 2.90 -9.17 -9.67
C LEU A 142 4.14 -9.83 -9.07
N PHE A 143 3.95 -10.86 -8.24
CA PHE A 143 5.04 -11.65 -7.70
C PHE A 143 5.76 -12.44 -8.81
N ASP A 144 5.02 -13.23 -9.61
CA ASP A 144 5.58 -14.11 -10.65
C ASP A 144 6.28 -13.37 -11.80
N ALA A 145 5.99 -12.08 -11.97
CA ALA A 145 6.66 -11.22 -12.95
C ALA A 145 8.01 -10.66 -12.46
N SER A 146 8.44 -10.97 -11.22
CA SER A 146 9.69 -10.48 -10.58
C SER A 146 10.81 -11.49 -10.74
#